data_AF-A0A8J6ZZY8-F1
#
_entry.id   AF-A0A8J6ZZY8-F1
#
_cell.length_a   1.000
_cell.length_b   1.000
_cell.length_c   1.000
_cell.angle_alpha   90.00
_cell.angle_beta   90.00
_cell.angle_gamma   90.00
#
_symmetry.space_group_name_H-M   'P 1'
#
loop_
_entity.id
_entity.type
_entity.pdbx_description
1 polymer ?
#
loop_
_entity_poly.entity_id
_entity_poly.type
_entity_poly.pdbx_seq_one_letter_code
_entity_poly.pdbx_strand_id
1 'polypeptide(L)'
;MILLVGYWENLSLRRTQSNLTASTAILAGLVLNQEVIQRLLRRDIMQESVIYQSILSEGEEEGSNKKAREIAVNLLAEGMSIDAIARITGLSVEMVQQMLPSSDRPII
;
A
#
# COMPACT_ATOMS: atom_id res chain seq x y z
N MET A 1 -2.32 -47.12 27.90
CA MET A 1 -1.33 -46.02 27.92
C MET A 1 -1.13 -45.37 26.55
N ILE A 2 -1.02 -46.14 25.44
CA ILE A 2 -0.83 -45.60 24.06
C ILE A 2 -2.03 -44.78 23.53
N LEU A 3 -3.27 -45.15 23.86
CA LEU A 3 -4.48 -44.45 23.38
C LEU A 3 -4.68 -43.04 23.98
N LEU A 4 -4.10 -42.76 25.16
CA LEU A 4 -4.21 -41.43 25.79
C LEU A 4 -3.29 -40.41 25.12
N VAL A 5 -2.11 -40.82 24.68
CA VAL A 5 -1.11 -39.93 24.04
C VAL A 5 -1.64 -39.35 22.72
N GLY A 6 -2.23 -40.19 21.86
CA GLY A 6 -2.83 -39.73 20.60
C GLY A 6 -4.05 -38.81 20.77
N TYR A 7 -4.77 -38.94 21.90
CA TYR A 7 -5.89 -38.04 22.24
C TYR A 7 -5.39 -36.65 22.64
N TRP A 8 -4.28 -36.57 23.38
CA TRP A 8 -3.64 -35.30 23.77
C TRP A 8 -3.01 -34.57 22.58
N GLU A 9 -2.36 -35.29 21.65
CA GLU A 9 -1.81 -34.69 20.43
C GLU A 9 -2.93 -34.06 19.56
N ASN A 10 -4.05 -34.75 19.36
CA ASN A 10 -5.19 -34.24 18.59
C ASN A 10 -5.84 -33.02 19.25
N LEU A 11 -6.01 -33.04 20.58
CA LEU A 11 -6.53 -31.90 21.34
C LEU A 11 -5.61 -30.69 21.27
N SER A 12 -4.28 -30.89 21.36
CA SER A 12 -3.31 -29.81 21.24
C SER A 12 -3.33 -29.20 19.82
N LEU A 13 -3.40 -30.03 18.78
CA LEU A 13 -3.44 -29.57 17.39
C LEU A 13 -4.72 -28.78 17.08
N ARG A 14 -5.89 -29.25 17.56
CA ARG A 14 -7.16 -28.53 17.41
C ARG A 14 -7.14 -27.18 18.13
N ARG A 15 -6.56 -27.10 19.33
CA ARG A 15 -6.37 -25.84 20.04
C ARG A 15 -5.42 -24.90 19.31
N THR A 16 -4.31 -25.41 18.78
CA THR A 16 -3.36 -24.60 18.00
C THR A 16 -4.00 -24.05 16.73
N GLN A 17 -4.74 -24.87 15.98
CA GLN A 17 -5.49 -24.39 14.81
C GLN A 17 -6.55 -23.36 15.18
N SER A 18 -7.32 -23.61 16.25
CA SER A 18 -8.34 -22.67 16.72
C SER A 18 -7.71 -21.34 17.14
N ASN A 19 -6.58 -21.38 17.84
CA ASN A 19 -5.86 -20.19 18.28
C ASN A 19 -5.26 -19.42 17.10
N LEU A 20 -4.73 -20.12 16.10
CA LEU A 20 -4.21 -19.51 14.87
C LEU A 20 -5.33 -18.82 14.09
N THR A 21 -6.44 -19.52 13.84
CA THR A 21 -7.59 -18.93 13.15
C THR A 21 -8.16 -17.73 13.90
N ALA A 22 -8.29 -17.82 15.22
CA ALA A 22 -8.75 -16.70 16.05
C ALA A 22 -7.76 -15.52 16.01
N SER A 23 -6.46 -15.78 16.10
CA SER A 23 -5.43 -14.74 16.04
C SER A 23 -5.38 -14.09 14.67
N THR A 24 -5.47 -14.86 13.58
CA THR A 24 -5.56 -14.34 12.21
C THR A 24 -6.83 -13.52 12.00
N ALA A 25 -7.98 -13.95 12.53
CA ALA A 25 -9.23 -13.20 12.44
C ALA A 25 -9.18 -11.89 13.24
N ILE A 26 -8.58 -11.91 14.44
CA ILE A 26 -8.34 -10.72 15.25
C ILE A 26 -7.37 -9.78 14.53
N LEU A 27 -6.22 -10.27 14.06
CA LEU A 27 -5.23 -9.47 13.34
C LEU A 27 -5.77 -8.89 12.04
N ALA A 28 -6.58 -9.67 11.30
CA ALA A 28 -7.28 -9.19 10.10
C ALA A 28 -8.34 -8.12 10.43
N GLY A 29 -8.90 -8.15 11.64
CA GLY A 29 -9.89 -7.18 12.12
C GLY A 29 -9.31 -5.97 12.86
N LEU A 30 -8.02 -5.98 13.21
CA LEU A 30 -7.39 -4.90 13.96
C LEU A 30 -6.67 -3.92 13.02
N VAL A 31 -7.16 -2.68 13.00
CA VAL A 31 -6.33 -1.54 12.63
C VAL A 31 -5.35 -1.31 13.78
N LEU A 32 -4.17 -1.91 13.69
CA LEU A 32 -3.10 -1.70 14.65
C LEU A 32 -2.51 -0.30 14.45
N ASN A 33 -2.27 0.42 15.55
CA ASN A 33 -1.56 1.70 15.46
C ASN A 33 -0.08 1.48 15.13
N GLN A 34 0.56 2.51 14.58
CA GLN A 34 1.93 2.43 14.07
C GLN A 34 2.94 2.03 15.17
N GLU A 35 2.72 2.45 16.41
CA GLU A 35 3.60 2.12 17.54
C GLU A 35 3.57 0.62 17.88
N VAL A 36 2.38 0.01 17.92
CA VAL A 36 2.23 -1.44 18.17
C VAL A 36 2.82 -2.24 17.00
N ILE A 37 2.57 -1.82 15.76
CA ILE A 37 3.15 -2.46 14.58
C ILE A 37 4.68 -2.44 14.65
N GLN A 38 5.29 -1.30 14.98
CA GLN A 38 6.75 -1.18 15.07
C GLN A 38 7.38 -2.01 16.20
N ARG A 39 6.65 -2.23 17.30
CA ARG A 39 7.10 -3.11 18.39
C ARG A 39 7.07 -4.60 17.98
N LEU A 40 6.08 -5.00 17.19
CA LEU A 40 5.91 -6.39 16.72
C LEU A 40 6.75 -6.70 15.48
N LEU A 41 6.81 -5.77 14.55
CA LEU A 41 7.50 -5.85 13.27
C LEU A 41 8.71 -4.91 13.30
N ARG A 42 9.81 -5.39 13.88
CA ARG A 42 11.04 -4.61 13.92
C ARG A 42 11.56 -4.34 12.51
N ARG A 43 11.95 -3.09 12.24
CA ARG A 43 12.31 -2.61 10.90
C ARG A 43 13.49 -3.37 10.28
N ASP A 44 14.49 -3.68 11.08
CA ASP A 44 15.67 -4.47 10.68
C ASP A 44 15.28 -5.85 10.12
N ILE A 45 14.30 -6.52 10.74
CA ILE A 45 13.77 -7.80 10.26
C ILE A 45 12.91 -7.61 9.01
N MET A 46 12.07 -6.57 8.99
CA MET A 46 11.15 -6.31 7.88
C MET A 46 11.84 -5.85 6.61
N GLN A 47 13.03 -5.23 6.70
CA GLN A 47 13.79 -4.81 5.53
C GLN A 47 14.19 -5.98 4.63
N GLU A 48 14.29 -7.19 5.15
CA GLU A 48 14.54 -8.40 4.35
C GLU A 48 13.24 -9.04 3.80
N SER A 49 12.06 -8.59 4.26
CA SER A 49 10.77 -9.15 3.85
C SER A 49 10.38 -8.72 2.44
N VAL A 50 10.18 -9.68 1.55
CA VAL A 50 9.72 -9.44 0.17
C VAL A 50 8.37 -8.70 0.14
N ILE A 51 7.47 -9.03 1.08
CA ILE A 51 6.16 -8.37 1.17
C ILE A 51 6.33 -6.89 1.55
N TYR A 52 7.21 -6.60 2.52
CA TYR A 52 7.49 -5.23 2.93
C TYR A 52 8.07 -4.40 1.77
N GLN A 53 9.00 -4.99 1.01
CA GLN A 53 9.60 -4.34 -0.15
C GLN A 53 8.58 -4.08 -1.27
N SER A 54 7.63 -4.99 -1.50
CA SER A 54 6.52 -4.75 -2.45
C SER A 54 5.67 -3.55 -2.04
N ILE A 55 5.23 -3.52 -0.78
CA ILE A 55 4.41 -2.42 -0.25
C ILE A 55 5.18 -1.08 -0.32
N LEU A 56 6.47 -1.10 0.01
CA LEU A 56 7.31 0.08 -0.08
C LEU A 56 7.42 0.58 -1.53
N SER A 57 7.69 -0.32 -2.47
CA SER A 57 7.77 0.01 -3.90
C SER A 57 6.46 0.59 -4.45
N GLU A 58 5.33 -0.01 -4.10
CA GLU A 58 4.00 0.50 -4.46
C GLU A 58 3.78 1.91 -3.89
N GLY A 59 4.18 2.15 -2.63
CA GLY A 59 4.10 3.45 -1.99
C GLY A 59 5.02 4.51 -2.63
N GLU A 60 6.22 4.13 -3.06
CA GLU A 60 7.14 5.01 -3.80
C GLU A 60 6.57 5.40 -5.16
N GLU A 61 5.98 4.46 -5.89
CA GLU A 61 5.32 4.72 -7.16
C GLU A 61 4.09 5.64 -6.99
N GLU A 62 3.24 5.35 -6.00
CA GLU A 62 2.07 6.20 -5.70
C GLU A 62 2.50 7.60 -5.27
N GLY A 63 3.54 7.71 -4.43
CA GLY A 63 4.10 8.98 -3.98
C GLY A 63 4.70 9.80 -5.12
N SER A 64 5.47 9.16 -6.00
CA SER A 64 6.03 9.79 -7.20
C SER A 64 4.93 10.31 -8.12
N ASN A 65 3.93 9.48 -8.42
CA ASN A 65 2.78 9.86 -9.24
C ASN A 65 1.98 11.01 -8.61
N LYS A 66 1.73 10.97 -7.30
CA LYS A 66 1.06 12.06 -6.59
C LYS A 66 1.86 13.35 -6.71
N LYS A 67 3.18 13.29 -6.52
CA LYS A 67 4.03 14.48 -6.59
C LYS A 67 4.07 15.06 -8.01
N ALA A 68 4.16 14.22 -9.03
CA ALA A 68 4.11 14.64 -10.43
C ALA A 68 2.80 15.38 -10.75
N ARG A 69 1.66 14.89 -10.23
CA ARG A 69 0.35 15.55 -10.40
C ARG A 69 0.27 16.90 -9.69
N GLU A 70 0.76 16.98 -8.45
CA GLU A 70 0.82 18.26 -7.71
C GLU A 70 1.64 19.30 -8.48
N ILE A 71 2.80 18.90 -9.01
CA ILE A 71 3.63 19.78 -9.83
C ILE A 71 2.90 20.19 -11.11
N ALA A 72 2.25 19.25 -11.80
CA ALA A 72 1.50 19.55 -13.02
C ALA A 72 0.39 20.58 -12.79
N VAL A 73 -0.37 20.46 -11.70
CA VAL A 73 -1.41 21.43 -11.32
C VAL A 73 -0.82 22.82 -11.12
N ASN A 74 0.31 22.93 -10.41
CA ASN A 74 0.97 24.21 -10.20
C ASN A 74 1.47 24.82 -11.52
N LEU A 75 2.05 24.01 -12.41
CA LEU A 75 2.52 24.48 -13.71
C LEU A 75 1.36 24.90 -14.64
N LEU A 76 0.22 24.21 -14.58
CA LEU A 76 -1.01 24.63 -15.28
C LEU A 76 -1.48 25.99 -14.78
N ALA A 77 -1.46 26.22 -13.46
CA ALA A 77 -1.83 27.50 -12.87
C ALA A 77 -0.89 28.64 -13.28
N GLU A 78 0.39 28.34 -13.53
CA GLU A 78 1.39 29.26 -14.09
C GLU A 78 1.27 29.45 -15.62
N GLY A 79 0.28 28.82 -16.27
CA GLY A 79 0.02 28.97 -17.70
C GLY A 79 0.97 28.21 -18.62
N MET A 80 1.70 27.21 -18.11
CA MET A 80 2.60 26.40 -18.91
C MET A 80 1.82 25.49 -19.87
N SER A 81 2.38 25.22 -21.07
CA SER A 81 1.72 24.35 -22.04
C SER A 81 1.69 22.88 -21.59
N ILE A 82 0.62 22.18 -21.97
CA ILE A 82 0.39 20.77 -21.63
C ILE A 82 1.57 19.89 -22.04
N ASP A 83 2.10 20.08 -23.25
CA ASP A 83 3.26 19.31 -23.75
C ASP A 83 4.52 19.55 -22.92
N ALA A 84 4.74 20.79 -22.46
CA ALA A 84 5.89 21.10 -21.61
C ALA A 84 5.73 20.47 -20.23
N ILE A 85 4.52 20.52 -19.66
CA ILE A 85 4.21 19.89 -18.38
C ILE A 85 4.42 18.39 -18.45
N ALA A 86 3.86 17.71 -19.46
CA ALA A 86 4.02 16.28 -19.67
C ALA A 86 5.51 15.86 -19.71
N ARG A 87 6.34 16.62 -20.42
CA ARG A 87 7.80 16.38 -20.46
C ARG A 87 8.50 16.61 -19.13
N ILE A 88 8.10 17.63 -18.36
CA ILE A 88 8.73 17.98 -17.08
C ILE A 88 8.35 16.99 -15.97
N THR A 89 7.06 16.64 -15.90
CA THR A 89 6.53 15.80 -14.82
C THR A 89 6.57 14.31 -15.15
N GLY A 90 6.88 13.94 -16.39
CA GLY A 90 6.83 12.55 -16.86
C GLY A 90 5.41 11.98 -16.98
N LEU A 91 4.38 12.85 -16.93
CA LEU A 91 2.99 12.45 -17.09
C LEU A 91 2.61 12.36 -18.57
N SER A 92 1.59 11.56 -18.89
CA SER A 92 1.03 11.58 -20.24
C SER A 92 0.26 12.88 -20.49
N VAL A 93 0.18 13.28 -21.75
CA VAL A 93 -0.56 14.47 -22.17
C VAL A 93 -2.04 14.37 -21.77
N GLU A 94 -2.63 13.18 -21.92
CA GLU A 94 -4.02 12.89 -21.54
C GLU A 94 -4.24 13.10 -20.04
N MET A 95 -3.27 12.67 -19.22
CA MET A 95 -3.35 12.82 -17.77
C MET A 95 -3.33 14.29 -17.36
N VAL A 96 -2.47 15.10 -17.98
CA VAL A 96 -2.42 16.55 -17.73
C VAL A 96 -3.70 17.23 -18.21
N GLN A 97 -4.25 16.85 -19.36
CA GLN A 97 -5.52 17.37 -19.88
C GLN A 97 -6.70 17.09 -18.95
N GLN A 98 -6.75 15.93 -18.29
CA GLN A 98 -7.81 15.60 -17.34
C GLN A 98 -7.81 16.50 -16.10
N MET A 99 -6.69 17.16 -15.79
CA MET A 99 -6.59 18.10 -14.66
C MET A 99 -7.18 19.48 -14.97
N LEU A 100 -7.41 19.80 -16.25
CA LEU A 100 -8.05 21.04 -16.63
C LEU A 100 -9.53 21.05 -16.17
N PRO A 101 -10.05 22.22 -15.76
CA PRO A 101 -11.47 22.42 -15.55
C PRO A 101 -12.25 21.96 -16.78
N SER A 102 -13.46 21.41 -16.58
CA SER A 102 -14.29 20.91 -17.68
C SER A 102 -14.57 21.95 -18.78
N SER A 103 -14.51 23.26 -18.44
CA SER A 103 -14.66 24.37 -19.39
C SER A 103 -13.47 24.57 -20.33
N ASP A 104 -12.27 24.16 -19.91
CA ASP A 104 -11.02 24.40 -20.63
C ASP A 104 -10.48 23.13 -21.32
N ARG A 105 -11.23 22.03 -21.25
CA ARG A 105 -10.87 20.80 -21.96
C ARG A 105 -11.14 20.99 -23.46
N PRO A 106 -10.16 20.69 -24.34
CA PRO A 106 -10.41 20.71 -25.77
C PRO A 106 -11.52 19.71 -26.12
N ILE A 107 -12.50 20.14 -26.90
CA ILE A 107 -13.55 19.27 -27.43
C ILE A 107 -12.85 18.36 -28.46
N ILE A 108 -12.76 17.08 -28.12
CA ILE A 108 -12.23 16.02 -28.99
C ILE A 108 -13.33 15.53 -29.93
#